data_AF-A0A6I2YSD6-F1
#
_entry.id   AF-A0A6I2YSD6-F1
#
_cell.length_a   1.000
_cell.length_b   1.000
_cell.length_c   1.000
_cell.angle_alpha   90.00
_cell.angle_beta   90.00
_cell.angle_gamma   90.00
#
_symmetry.space_group_name_H-M   'P 1'
#
loop_
_entity.id
_entity.type
_entity.pdbx_description
1 polymer ?
#
loop_
_entity_poly.entity_id
_entity_poly.type
_entity_poly.pdbx_seq_one_letter_code
_entity_poly.pdbx_strand_id
1 'polypeptide(L)'
;MSSVNADLIRQSASVLAAAISEGEISSLEVTKAHLARIAEVDEKVHAFLHVTSEAALAAAELVDEKRRSGAKLGALAGVPIAVKDVLTMRGVPTTCGSKILEGWRPPYDSTVVARLRAADMVILGKTNMDEFAMGSSTEHSAYGPTHNPWDLTRIPGGSGGGSAASLAAFEAPLAIGTDTGGSIRQPAAVTGTVGVKPTYGGVSRYGLVALASSLDQAGPCARSVLDAALLHSV
;
A
#
# COMPACT_ATOMS: atom_id res chain seq x y z
N MET A 1 -18.53 13.67 21.29
CA MET A 1 -18.35 13.40 19.85
C MET A 1 -16.96 12.82 19.68
N SER A 2 -16.84 11.57 19.24
CA SER A 2 -15.58 10.81 19.16
C SER A 2 -14.52 11.59 18.36
N SER A 3 -13.28 11.63 18.87
CA SER A 3 -12.13 12.30 18.27
C SER A 3 -11.72 11.74 16.90
N VAL A 4 -12.31 10.61 16.50
CA VAL A 4 -12.04 9.92 15.23
C VAL A 4 -12.66 10.65 14.02
N ASN A 5 -13.69 11.48 14.24
CA ASN A 5 -14.35 12.23 13.15
C ASN A 5 -13.51 13.40 12.58
N ALA A 6 -12.36 13.72 13.17
CA ALA A 6 -11.42 14.70 12.63
C ALA A 6 -10.34 14.02 11.79
N ASP A 7 -10.30 14.37 10.49
CA ASP A 7 -9.28 14.01 9.50
C ASP A 7 -8.92 12.51 9.42
N LEU A 8 -9.86 11.71 8.89
CA LEU A 8 -9.75 10.25 8.75
C LEU A 8 -8.43 9.80 8.10
N ILE A 9 -7.92 10.54 7.10
CA ILE A 9 -6.72 10.13 6.35
C ILE A 9 -5.43 10.26 7.18
N ARG A 10 -5.44 11.05 8.25
CA ARG A 10 -4.29 11.23 9.16
C ARG A 10 -4.26 10.25 10.31
N GLN A 11 -5.36 9.55 10.59
CA GLN A 11 -5.41 8.57 11.66
C GLN A 11 -4.44 7.40 11.40
N SER A 12 -3.96 6.75 12.47
CA SER A 12 -3.13 5.55 12.35
C SER A 12 -3.98 4.36 11.92
N ALA A 13 -3.35 3.36 11.30
CA ALA A 13 -4.07 2.16 10.86
C ALA A 13 -4.75 1.43 12.03
N SER A 14 -4.07 1.36 13.18
CA SER A 14 -4.61 0.78 14.41
C SER A 14 -5.85 1.50 14.94
N VAL A 15 -5.89 2.84 14.86
CA VAL A 15 -7.04 3.65 15.30
C VAL A 15 -8.21 3.45 14.33
N LEU A 16 -7.94 3.45 13.03
CA LEU A 16 -8.96 3.18 12.01
C LEU A 16 -9.56 1.78 12.18
N ALA A 17 -8.73 0.76 12.38
CA ALA A 17 -9.21 -0.61 12.57
C ALA A 17 -10.11 -0.76 13.81
N ALA A 18 -9.72 -0.14 14.93
CA ALA A 18 -10.51 -0.17 16.16
C ALA A 18 -11.87 0.52 15.96
N ALA A 19 -11.86 1.74 15.42
CA ALA A 19 -13.08 2.51 15.17
C ALA A 19 -14.03 1.82 14.17
N ILE A 20 -13.48 1.16 13.13
CA ILE A 20 -14.27 0.33 12.21
C ILE A 20 -14.87 -0.86 12.97
N SER A 21 -14.08 -1.60 13.74
CA SER A 21 -14.57 -2.76 14.49
C SER A 21 -15.66 -2.40 15.50
N GLU A 22 -15.55 -1.24 16.14
CA GLU A 22 -16.54 -0.73 17.10
C GLU A 22 -17.78 -0.12 16.42
N GLY A 23 -17.68 0.16 15.12
CA GLY A 23 -18.76 0.78 14.35
C GLY A 23 -18.90 2.28 14.55
N GLU A 24 -17.86 2.95 15.08
CA GLU A 24 -17.82 4.41 15.19
C GLU A 24 -17.71 5.08 13.81
N ILE A 25 -17.01 4.43 12.89
CA ILE A 25 -16.87 4.81 11.48
C ILE A 25 -17.03 3.56 10.61
N SER A 26 -17.39 3.72 9.34
CA SER A 26 -17.42 2.60 8.38
C SER A 26 -16.12 2.47 7.60
N SER A 27 -15.79 1.25 7.17
CA SER A 27 -14.68 1.00 6.24
C SER A 27 -14.89 1.76 4.94
N LEU A 28 -16.15 1.87 4.49
CA LEU A 28 -16.52 2.63 3.30
C LEU A 28 -16.18 4.12 3.41
N GLU A 29 -16.48 4.75 4.55
CA GLU A 29 -16.13 6.16 4.80
C GLU A 29 -14.61 6.38 4.77
N VAL A 30 -13.85 5.52 5.45
CA VAL A 30 -12.39 5.58 5.48
C VAL A 30 -11.80 5.40 4.08
N THR A 31 -12.30 4.42 3.33
CA THR A 31 -11.85 4.14 1.96
C THR A 31 -12.16 5.31 1.03
N LYS A 32 -13.36 5.90 1.12
CA LYS A 32 -13.72 7.10 0.35
C LYS A 32 -12.81 8.28 0.66
N ALA A 33 -12.47 8.49 1.93
CA ALA A 33 -11.58 9.58 2.33
C ALA A 33 -10.17 9.41 1.72
N HIS A 34 -9.61 8.20 1.75
CA HIS A 34 -8.31 7.92 1.12
C HIS A 34 -8.33 8.01 -0.41
N LEU A 35 -9.39 7.52 -1.07
CA LEU A 35 -9.56 7.69 -2.52
C LEU A 35 -9.71 9.17 -2.92
N ALA A 36 -10.44 9.96 -2.14
CA ALA A 36 -10.54 11.41 -2.35
C ALA A 36 -9.18 12.10 -2.19
N ARG A 37 -8.38 11.67 -1.21
CA ARG A 37 -7.02 12.17 -1.02
C ARG A 37 -6.11 11.85 -2.20
N ILE A 38 -6.15 10.62 -2.72
CA ILE A 38 -5.41 10.24 -3.94
C ILE A 38 -5.80 11.16 -5.09
N ALA A 39 -7.09 11.37 -5.33
CA ALA A 39 -7.57 12.26 -6.39
C ALA A 39 -7.11 13.72 -6.22
N GLU A 40 -6.89 14.18 -4.98
CA GLU A 40 -6.48 15.55 -4.68
C GLU A 40 -4.98 15.81 -4.96
N VAL A 41 -4.11 14.83 -4.67
CA VAL A 41 -2.65 15.08 -4.64
C VAL A 41 -1.82 14.20 -5.53
N ASP A 42 -2.33 13.07 -5.99
CA ASP A 42 -1.52 12.08 -6.72
C ASP A 42 -1.14 12.55 -8.13
N GLU A 43 -1.83 13.55 -8.71
CA GLU A 43 -1.37 14.20 -9.94
C GLU A 43 0.04 14.82 -9.77
N LYS A 44 0.34 15.32 -8.55
CA LYS A 44 1.63 15.95 -8.23
C LYS A 44 2.62 14.97 -7.60
N VAL A 45 2.13 14.08 -6.73
CA VAL A 45 2.98 13.10 -6.02
C VAL A 45 3.32 11.92 -6.93
N HIS A 46 2.36 11.46 -7.73
CA HIS A 46 2.47 10.35 -8.67
C HIS A 46 2.98 9.06 -8.02
N ALA A 47 2.40 8.74 -6.87
CA ALA A 47 2.64 7.55 -6.09
C ALA A 47 1.89 6.32 -6.61
N PHE A 48 0.75 6.46 -7.31
CA PHE A 48 0.02 5.33 -7.88
C PHE A 48 0.19 5.18 -9.41
N LEU A 49 0.32 3.94 -9.87
CA LEU A 49 0.20 3.57 -11.28
C LEU A 49 -1.21 3.13 -11.64
N HIS A 50 -1.94 2.59 -10.66
CA HIS A 50 -3.30 2.12 -10.86
C HIS A 50 -4.08 2.19 -9.56
N VAL A 51 -5.22 2.89 -9.56
CA VAL A 51 -6.13 2.97 -8.42
C VAL A 51 -7.33 2.06 -8.66
N THR A 52 -7.67 1.20 -7.70
CA THR A 52 -8.75 0.21 -7.82
C THR A 52 -10.04 0.68 -7.16
N SER A 53 -10.48 1.92 -7.42
CA SER A 53 -11.57 2.59 -6.69
C SER A 53 -12.83 1.74 -6.51
N GLU A 54 -13.38 1.18 -7.59
CA GLU A 54 -14.60 0.37 -7.54
C GLU A 54 -14.41 -0.89 -6.68
N ALA A 55 -13.31 -1.61 -6.88
CA ALA A 55 -13.01 -2.83 -6.12
C ALA A 55 -12.70 -2.53 -4.65
N ALA A 56 -12.06 -1.39 -4.36
CA ALA A 56 -11.77 -0.94 -3.01
C ALA A 56 -13.06 -0.59 -2.24
N LEU A 57 -13.98 0.16 -2.88
CA LEU A 57 -15.28 0.50 -2.29
C LEU A 57 -16.13 -0.75 -2.04
N ALA A 58 -16.19 -1.67 -3.00
CA ALA A 58 -16.91 -2.93 -2.85
C ALA A 58 -16.33 -3.79 -1.71
N ALA A 59 -15.00 -3.86 -1.59
CA ALA A 59 -14.35 -4.58 -0.48
C ALA A 59 -14.69 -3.94 0.88
N ALA A 60 -14.68 -2.61 0.97
CA ALA A 60 -15.02 -1.88 2.19
C ALA A 60 -16.48 -2.13 2.62
N GLU A 61 -17.43 -2.11 1.67
CA GLU A 61 -18.84 -2.42 1.93
C GLU A 61 -19.05 -3.83 2.48
N LEU A 62 -18.28 -4.82 1.98
CA LEU A 62 -18.32 -6.19 2.48
C LEU A 62 -17.84 -6.29 3.93
N VAL A 63 -16.83 -5.51 4.32
CA VAL A 63 -16.37 -5.45 5.72
C VAL A 63 -17.43 -4.82 6.62
N ASP A 64 -18.07 -3.75 6.17
CA ASP A 64 -19.15 -3.10 6.91
C ASP A 64 -20.35 -4.04 7.09
N GLU A 65 -20.68 -4.86 6.09
CA GLU A 65 -21.73 -5.89 6.19
C GLU A 65 -21.35 -7.02 7.16
N LYS A 66 -20.11 -7.51 7.09
CA LYS A 66 -19.58 -8.48 8.07
C LYS A 66 -19.69 -7.95 9.50
N ARG A 67 -19.33 -6.69 9.73
CA ARG A 67 -19.48 -6.04 11.03
C ARG A 67 -20.95 -5.98 11.47
N ARG A 68 -21.85 -5.50 10.60
CA ARG A 68 -23.29 -5.37 10.90
C ARG A 68 -23.96 -6.71 11.24
N SER A 69 -23.52 -7.79 10.61
CA SER A 69 -23.98 -9.15 10.90
C SER A 69 -23.38 -9.76 12.18
N GLY A 70 -22.52 -9.03 12.90
CA GLY A 70 -21.91 -9.47 14.16
C GLY A 70 -20.69 -10.37 13.98
N ALA A 71 -20.14 -10.49 12.76
CA ALA A 71 -18.91 -11.24 12.54
C ALA A 71 -17.73 -10.54 13.22
N LYS A 72 -16.86 -11.33 13.86
CA LYS A 72 -15.62 -10.82 14.44
C LYS A 72 -14.66 -10.43 13.33
N LEU A 73 -14.28 -9.15 13.30
CA LEU A 73 -13.30 -8.62 12.34
C LEU A 73 -11.86 -8.93 12.77
N GLY A 74 -10.97 -9.05 11.77
CA GLY A 74 -9.53 -9.16 11.98
C GLY A 74 -8.90 -7.82 12.40
N ALA A 75 -7.65 -7.86 12.88
CA ALA A 75 -6.98 -6.70 13.49
C ALA A 75 -6.78 -5.48 12.56
N LEU A 76 -6.82 -5.69 11.23
CA LEU A 76 -6.72 -4.64 10.22
C LEU A 76 -7.85 -4.70 9.19
N ALA A 77 -8.92 -5.44 9.48
CA ALA A 77 -10.04 -5.57 8.55
C ALA A 77 -10.67 -4.20 8.27
N GLY A 78 -10.94 -3.93 6.99
CA GLY A 78 -11.49 -2.66 6.52
C GLY A 78 -10.50 -1.51 6.41
N VAL A 79 -9.24 -1.68 6.83
CA VAL A 79 -8.22 -0.64 6.71
C VAL A 79 -7.68 -0.59 5.27
N PRO A 80 -7.58 0.61 4.65
CA PRO A 80 -7.00 0.76 3.32
C PRO A 80 -5.48 0.45 3.28
N ILE A 81 -5.01 -0.10 2.17
CA ILE A 81 -3.60 -0.40 1.94
C ILE A 81 -3.18 -0.21 0.48
N ALA A 82 -2.01 0.35 0.26
CA ALA A 82 -1.37 0.46 -1.05
C ALA A 82 -0.40 -0.72 -1.31
N VAL A 83 -0.28 -1.21 -2.55
CA VAL A 83 0.55 -2.39 -2.85
C VAL A 83 1.54 -2.05 -3.96
N LYS A 84 2.85 -2.24 -3.73
CA LYS A 84 3.88 -2.02 -4.77
C LYS A 84 3.58 -2.83 -6.04
N ASP A 85 3.75 -2.19 -7.20
CA ASP A 85 3.30 -2.75 -8.47
C ASP A 85 3.94 -4.10 -8.82
N VAL A 86 5.13 -4.39 -8.31
CA VAL A 86 5.88 -5.67 -8.46
C VAL A 86 5.16 -6.92 -7.93
N LEU A 87 4.12 -6.76 -7.10
CA LEU A 87 3.31 -7.86 -6.58
C LEU A 87 2.15 -8.16 -7.52
N THR A 88 2.00 -9.43 -7.89
CA THR A 88 0.89 -9.88 -8.73
C THR A 88 -0.43 -9.79 -7.97
N MET A 89 -1.45 -9.31 -8.67
CA MET A 89 -2.82 -9.17 -8.17
C MET A 89 -3.78 -9.57 -9.28
N ARG A 90 -4.60 -10.60 -9.04
CA ARG A 90 -5.50 -11.18 -10.05
C ARG A 90 -6.43 -10.10 -10.59
N GLY A 91 -6.45 -9.96 -11.91
CA GLY A 91 -7.36 -9.05 -12.62
C GLY A 91 -6.98 -7.56 -12.53
N VAL A 92 -5.93 -7.19 -11.79
CA VAL A 92 -5.41 -5.82 -11.69
C VAL A 92 -4.08 -5.74 -12.45
N PRO A 93 -3.77 -4.64 -13.15
CA PRO A 93 -2.49 -4.54 -13.85
C PRO A 93 -1.29 -4.72 -12.91
N THR A 94 -0.27 -5.41 -13.41
CA THR A 94 1.06 -5.47 -12.76
C THR A 94 2.08 -5.16 -13.84
N THR A 95 2.70 -3.99 -13.76
CA THR A 95 3.60 -3.49 -14.81
C THR A 95 5.06 -3.49 -14.39
N CYS A 96 5.33 -3.60 -13.08
CA CYS A 96 6.65 -3.43 -12.47
C CYS A 96 7.29 -2.07 -12.83
N GLY A 97 6.48 -1.02 -13.03
CA GLY A 97 6.98 0.27 -13.54
C GLY A 97 7.54 0.22 -14.96
N SER A 98 7.24 -0.84 -15.73
CA SER A 98 7.77 -1.08 -17.07
C SER A 98 6.69 -1.04 -18.15
N LYS A 99 7.07 -0.60 -19.35
CA LYS A 99 6.24 -0.76 -20.56
C LYS A 99 6.26 -2.18 -21.13
N ILE A 100 7.24 -3.01 -20.76
CA ILE A 100 7.31 -4.42 -21.19
C ILE A 100 6.09 -5.22 -20.69
N LEU A 101 5.59 -4.88 -19.50
CA LEU A 101 4.41 -5.51 -18.89
C LEU A 101 3.16 -4.62 -19.00
N GLU A 102 3.16 -3.60 -19.86
CA GLU A 102 1.99 -2.76 -20.08
C GLU A 102 0.80 -3.62 -20.55
N GLY A 103 -0.34 -3.47 -19.88
CA GLY A 103 -1.54 -4.27 -20.13
C GLY A 103 -1.53 -5.69 -19.55
N TRP A 104 -0.42 -6.17 -18.96
CA TRP A 104 -0.40 -7.47 -18.32
C TRP A 104 -1.25 -7.48 -17.06
N ARG A 105 -2.22 -8.41 -17.01
CA ARG A 105 -3.07 -8.68 -15.85
C ARG A 105 -2.78 -10.09 -15.37
N PRO A 106 -2.11 -10.27 -14.21
CA PRO A 106 -1.79 -11.60 -13.71
C PRO A 106 -3.04 -12.46 -13.52
N PRO A 107 -3.00 -13.76 -13.87
CA PRO A 107 -4.09 -14.68 -13.60
C PRO A 107 -4.03 -15.28 -12.19
N TYR A 108 -3.29 -14.67 -11.25
CA TYR A 108 -3.12 -15.12 -9.88
C TYR A 108 -2.72 -13.97 -8.93
N ASP A 109 -3.02 -14.14 -7.64
CA ASP A 109 -2.53 -13.26 -6.58
C ASP A 109 -1.16 -13.75 -6.08
N SER A 110 -0.30 -12.81 -5.70
CA SER A 110 0.84 -13.12 -4.84
C SER A 110 0.36 -13.62 -3.48
N THR A 111 1.21 -14.37 -2.76
CA THR A 111 0.85 -14.82 -1.40
C THR A 111 0.52 -13.64 -0.50
N VAL A 112 1.26 -12.53 -0.63
CA VAL A 112 1.02 -11.31 0.14
C VAL A 112 -0.37 -10.75 -0.15
N VAL A 113 -0.71 -10.54 -1.43
CA VAL A 113 -2.04 -10.03 -1.82
C VAL A 113 -3.17 -10.97 -1.34
N ALA A 114 -2.98 -12.29 -1.47
CA ALA A 114 -3.95 -13.26 -0.98
C ALA A 114 -4.18 -13.15 0.54
N ARG A 115 -3.12 -12.91 1.33
CA ARG A 115 -3.25 -12.71 2.79
C ARG A 115 -3.90 -11.40 3.16
N LEU A 116 -3.56 -10.30 2.47
CA LEU A 116 -4.22 -9.01 2.67
C LEU A 116 -5.74 -9.12 2.43
N ARG A 117 -6.14 -9.78 1.34
CA ARG A 117 -7.56 -10.04 1.04
C ARG A 117 -8.23 -10.93 2.07
N ALA A 118 -7.56 -12.00 2.51
CA ALA A 118 -8.08 -12.91 3.54
C ALA A 118 -8.23 -12.23 4.91
N ALA A 119 -7.42 -11.21 5.19
CA ALA A 119 -7.51 -10.36 6.36
C ALA A 119 -8.55 -9.22 6.21
N ASP A 120 -9.35 -9.24 5.14
CA ASP A 120 -10.38 -8.24 4.86
C ASP A 120 -9.82 -6.81 4.73
N MET A 121 -8.55 -6.65 4.34
CA MET A 121 -7.95 -5.34 4.08
C MET A 121 -8.38 -4.80 2.71
N VAL A 122 -8.50 -3.48 2.61
CA VAL A 122 -8.99 -2.81 1.40
C VAL A 122 -7.80 -2.34 0.55
N ILE A 123 -7.50 -3.04 -0.53
CA ILE A 123 -6.40 -2.65 -1.44
C ILE A 123 -6.84 -1.45 -2.30
N LEU A 124 -6.16 -0.31 -2.13
CA LEU A 124 -6.43 0.93 -2.86
C LEU A 124 -5.90 0.93 -4.29
N GLY A 125 -4.83 0.20 -4.55
CA GLY A 125 -4.20 0.17 -5.86
C GLY A 125 -2.75 -0.29 -5.86
N LYS A 126 -2.11 -0.06 -7.01
CA LYS A 126 -0.72 -0.39 -7.31
C LYS A 126 0.14 0.88 -7.27
N THR A 127 1.15 0.90 -6.41
CA THR A 127 2.07 2.04 -6.29
C THR A 127 3.22 1.98 -7.28
N ASN A 128 3.65 3.16 -7.72
CA ASN A 128 4.77 3.38 -8.61
C ASN A 128 6.09 2.95 -7.98
N MET A 129 7.06 2.68 -8.84
CA MET A 129 8.37 2.10 -8.50
C MET A 129 9.36 2.29 -9.65
N ASP A 130 10.65 2.21 -9.35
CA ASP A 130 11.65 2.04 -10.41
C ASP A 130 11.34 0.77 -11.23
N GLU A 131 11.56 0.86 -12.53
CA GLU A 131 11.33 -0.24 -13.47
C GLU A 131 12.04 -1.54 -13.00
N PHE A 132 11.26 -2.62 -12.90
CA PHE A 132 11.70 -3.94 -12.37
C PHE A 132 12.42 -3.88 -11.01
N ALA A 133 12.07 -2.91 -10.18
CA ALA A 133 12.67 -2.66 -8.87
C ALA A 133 14.14 -2.22 -8.91
N MET A 134 14.66 -1.84 -10.09
CA MET A 134 16.06 -1.46 -10.32
C MET A 134 16.24 0.05 -10.24
N GLY A 135 16.49 0.54 -9.03
CA GLY A 135 16.78 1.96 -8.80
C GLY A 135 16.63 2.35 -7.35
N SER A 136 17.01 3.60 -7.04
CA SER A 136 16.99 4.17 -5.69
C SER A 136 16.37 5.57 -5.65
N SER A 137 15.58 5.93 -6.68
CA SER A 137 14.90 7.22 -6.78
C SER A 137 13.47 7.19 -7.32
N THR A 138 13.02 6.11 -7.96
CA THR A 138 11.73 5.99 -8.67
C THR A 138 11.65 6.86 -9.95
N GLU A 139 12.74 7.52 -10.34
CA GLU A 139 12.81 8.30 -11.58
C GLU A 139 12.84 7.42 -12.84
N HIS A 140 13.22 6.15 -12.69
CA HIS A 140 13.29 5.19 -13.79
C HIS A 140 11.98 4.44 -14.03
N SER A 141 10.88 4.84 -13.41
CA SER A 141 9.56 4.33 -13.81
C SER A 141 9.25 4.74 -15.24
N ALA A 142 8.89 3.78 -16.08
CA ALA A 142 8.48 4.04 -17.47
C ALA A 142 7.14 4.79 -17.57
N TYR A 143 6.47 5.04 -16.45
CA TYR A 143 5.24 5.84 -16.35
C TYR A 143 5.52 7.26 -15.85
N GLY A 144 6.75 7.57 -15.44
CA GLY A 144 7.16 8.87 -14.91
C GLY A 144 7.52 8.83 -13.41
N PRO A 145 8.27 9.82 -12.92
CA PRO A 145 8.78 9.84 -11.55
C PRO A 145 7.66 10.01 -10.53
N THR A 146 7.84 9.40 -9.35
CA THR A 146 7.15 9.81 -8.12
C THR A 146 7.95 10.94 -7.46
N HIS A 147 7.26 11.88 -6.81
CA HIS A 147 7.85 13.02 -6.11
C HIS A 147 7.71 12.88 -4.58
N ASN A 148 8.66 13.44 -3.84
CA ASN A 148 8.64 13.39 -2.38
C ASN A 148 7.59 14.37 -1.80
N PRO A 149 6.62 13.93 -0.97
CA PRO A 149 5.61 14.83 -0.40
C PRO A 149 6.16 15.94 0.51
N TRP A 150 7.40 15.81 1.01
CA TRP A 150 8.06 16.88 1.78
C TRP A 150 8.64 18.00 0.90
N ASP A 151 8.98 17.69 -0.35
CA ASP A 151 9.49 18.63 -1.36
C ASP A 151 9.32 17.99 -2.74
N LEU A 152 8.33 18.48 -3.51
CA LEU A 152 7.98 17.92 -4.82
C LEU A 152 9.12 18.02 -5.85
N THR A 153 10.19 18.77 -5.56
CA THR A 153 11.38 18.82 -6.42
C THR A 153 12.38 17.68 -6.13
N ARG A 154 12.10 16.83 -5.14
CA ARG A 154 13.00 15.77 -4.66
C ARG A 154 12.43 14.37 -4.91
N ILE A 155 13.34 13.41 -4.89
CA ILE A 155 13.04 11.99 -5.01
C ILE A 155 12.45 11.42 -3.70
N PRO A 156 11.49 10.49 -3.77
CA PRO A 156 10.95 9.75 -2.64
C PRO A 156 11.80 8.53 -2.28
N GLY A 157 12.93 8.34 -2.96
CA GLY A 157 13.77 7.15 -2.88
C GLY A 157 13.32 6.05 -3.84
N GLY A 158 13.96 4.90 -3.79
CA GLY A 158 13.61 3.77 -4.65
C GLY A 158 14.14 2.42 -4.16
N SER A 159 13.64 1.33 -4.72
CA SER A 159 12.64 1.29 -5.79
C SER A 159 11.20 1.35 -5.31
N GLY A 160 10.95 1.38 -4.00
CA GLY A 160 9.61 1.50 -3.42
C GLY A 160 9.14 2.95 -3.18
N GLY A 161 9.55 3.90 -4.02
CA GLY A 161 9.25 5.32 -3.81
C GLY A 161 7.75 5.64 -3.78
N GLY A 162 6.95 5.06 -4.68
CA GLY A 162 5.49 5.24 -4.67
C GLY A 162 4.83 4.73 -3.38
N SER A 163 5.26 3.58 -2.86
CA SER A 163 4.76 3.07 -1.56
C SER A 163 5.06 4.05 -0.43
N ALA A 164 6.28 4.58 -0.34
CA ALA A 164 6.68 5.50 0.71
C ALA A 164 6.02 6.88 0.56
N ALA A 165 5.92 7.40 -0.66
CA ALA A 165 5.25 8.65 -0.97
C ALA A 165 3.74 8.59 -0.65
N SER A 166 3.06 7.48 -0.97
CA SER A 166 1.63 7.33 -0.64
C SER A 166 1.34 7.43 0.86
N LEU A 167 2.26 6.93 1.69
CA LEU A 167 2.16 7.03 3.15
C LEU A 167 2.39 8.47 3.63
N ALA A 168 3.44 9.12 3.12
CA ALA A 168 3.81 10.50 3.49
C ALA A 168 2.79 11.55 2.99
N ALA A 169 2.11 11.28 1.88
CA ALA A 169 1.05 12.12 1.33
C ALA A 169 -0.33 11.88 1.99
N PHE A 170 -0.43 10.92 2.91
CA PHE A 170 -1.67 10.46 3.55
C PHE A 170 -2.68 9.81 2.59
N GLU A 171 -2.22 9.35 1.43
CA GLU A 171 -3.05 8.64 0.45
C GLU A 171 -3.44 7.24 0.92
N ALA A 172 -2.56 6.59 1.69
CA ALA A 172 -2.83 5.32 2.35
C ALA A 172 -2.29 5.30 3.79
N PRO A 173 -2.90 4.60 4.75
CA PRO A 173 -2.35 4.42 6.10
C PRO A 173 -1.30 3.31 6.17
N LEU A 174 -1.35 2.36 5.23
CA LEU A 174 -0.46 1.21 5.12
C LEU A 174 -0.02 1.02 3.68
N ALA A 175 1.16 0.44 3.49
CA ALA A 175 1.61 -0.03 2.19
C ALA A 175 2.45 -1.29 2.28
N ILE A 176 2.49 -2.08 1.21
CA ILE A 176 3.52 -3.10 1.00
C ILE A 176 4.57 -2.57 0.03
N GLY A 177 5.84 -2.74 0.40
CA GLY A 177 7.00 -2.54 -0.47
C GLY A 177 7.77 -3.83 -0.70
N THR A 178 8.86 -3.74 -1.47
CA THR A 178 9.86 -4.82 -1.63
C THR A 178 11.26 -4.25 -1.49
N ASP A 179 12.15 -4.98 -0.81
CA ASP A 179 13.53 -4.57 -0.51
C ASP A 179 14.49 -5.64 -1.01
N THR A 180 15.33 -5.25 -1.96
CA THR A 180 16.42 -6.08 -2.48
C THR A 180 17.78 -5.57 -1.98
N GLY A 181 17.98 -4.25 -2.05
CA GLY A 181 19.21 -3.58 -1.61
C GLY A 181 18.98 -2.35 -0.73
N GLY A 182 17.80 -2.23 -0.11
CA GLY A 182 17.35 -1.03 0.60
C GLY A 182 16.02 -0.47 0.11
N SER A 183 15.35 -1.14 -0.83
CA SER A 183 14.22 -0.61 -1.58
C SER A 183 12.90 -0.41 -0.81
N ILE A 184 12.86 -0.78 0.48
CA ILE A 184 11.85 -0.35 1.46
C ILE A 184 12.44 0.71 2.40
N ARG A 185 13.61 0.42 2.97
CA ARG A 185 14.20 1.22 4.05
C ARG A 185 14.68 2.59 3.59
N GLN A 186 15.29 2.70 2.41
CA GLN A 186 15.78 3.95 1.86
C GLN A 186 14.63 4.91 1.49
N PRO A 187 13.57 4.47 0.78
CA PRO A 187 12.39 5.31 0.58
C PRO A 187 11.75 5.78 1.89
N ALA A 188 11.65 4.87 2.87
CA ALA A 188 11.08 5.20 4.17
C ALA A 188 11.89 6.30 4.89
N ALA A 189 13.22 6.20 4.86
CA ALA A 189 14.10 7.18 5.47
C ALA A 189 13.96 8.58 4.85
N VAL A 190 13.89 8.68 3.52
CA VAL A 190 13.83 10.00 2.84
C VAL A 190 12.43 10.60 2.77
N THR A 191 11.39 9.83 3.08
CA THR A 191 9.99 10.30 3.16
C THR A 191 9.48 10.44 4.60
N GLY A 192 10.31 10.15 5.60
CA GLY A 192 9.92 10.24 7.01
C GLY A 192 8.84 9.23 7.41
N THR A 193 8.86 8.03 6.81
CA THR A 193 7.91 6.94 7.08
C THR A 193 8.62 5.73 7.70
N VAL A 194 7.85 4.71 8.09
CA VAL A 194 8.38 3.46 8.63
C VAL A 194 8.36 2.39 7.54
N GLY A 195 9.52 1.80 7.25
CA GLY A 195 9.65 0.68 6.31
C GLY A 195 10.52 -0.41 6.89
N VAL A 196 9.98 -1.63 6.98
CA VAL A 196 10.68 -2.78 7.55
C VAL A 196 10.98 -3.79 6.46
N LYS A 197 12.24 -4.22 6.37
CA LYS A 197 12.63 -5.41 5.63
C LYS A 197 12.68 -6.61 6.59
N PRO A 198 11.76 -7.57 6.49
CA PRO A 198 11.80 -8.77 7.32
C PRO A 198 13.04 -9.64 7.06
N THR A 199 13.25 -10.63 7.93
CA THR A 199 14.19 -11.72 7.69
C THR A 199 13.85 -12.40 6.36
N TYR A 200 14.87 -12.70 5.56
CA TYR A 200 14.70 -13.44 4.30
C TYR A 200 13.99 -14.78 4.57
N GLY A 201 12.92 -15.05 3.83
CA GLY A 201 12.05 -16.22 4.05
C GLY A 201 10.90 -16.01 5.05
N GLY A 202 10.87 -14.92 5.82
CA GLY A 202 9.76 -14.63 6.75
C GLY A 202 8.44 -14.24 6.06
N VAL A 203 8.54 -13.72 4.84
CA VAL A 203 7.42 -13.41 3.94
C VAL A 203 7.63 -14.18 2.63
N SER A 204 6.56 -14.79 2.12
CA SER A 204 6.59 -15.53 0.85
C SER A 204 6.92 -14.59 -0.31
N ARG A 205 7.71 -15.10 -1.27
CA ARG A 205 8.04 -14.40 -2.53
C ARG A 205 7.21 -14.86 -3.72
N TYR A 206 6.27 -15.79 -3.51
CA TYR A 206 5.40 -16.25 -4.60
C TYR A 206 4.52 -15.09 -5.11
N GLY A 207 4.61 -14.82 -6.41
CA GLY A 207 3.95 -13.70 -7.08
C GLY A 207 4.61 -12.33 -6.87
N LEU A 208 5.80 -12.28 -6.28
CA LEU A 208 6.69 -11.13 -6.41
C LEU A 208 7.51 -11.31 -7.70
N VAL A 209 7.43 -10.36 -8.63
CA VAL A 209 8.27 -10.39 -9.85
C VAL A 209 9.72 -10.19 -9.44
N ALA A 210 10.54 -11.22 -9.65
CA ALA A 210 11.88 -11.29 -9.07
C ALA A 210 12.83 -10.26 -9.71
N LEU A 211 13.64 -9.64 -8.85
CA LEU A 211 14.84 -8.89 -9.23
C LEU A 211 16.08 -9.72 -8.91
N ALA A 212 16.27 -10.05 -7.63
CA ALA A 212 17.36 -10.89 -7.16
C ALA A 212 16.83 -11.88 -6.10
N SER A 213 16.55 -13.10 -6.53
CA SER A 213 15.82 -14.09 -5.72
C SER A 213 16.41 -14.39 -4.35
N SER A 214 17.73 -14.27 -4.16
CA SER A 214 18.39 -14.51 -2.86
C SER A 214 18.33 -13.31 -1.91
N LEU A 215 17.81 -12.16 -2.36
CA LEU A 215 17.82 -10.89 -1.64
C LEU A 215 16.42 -10.29 -1.47
N ASP A 216 15.57 -10.44 -2.50
CA ASP A 216 14.24 -9.84 -2.55
C ASP A 216 13.41 -10.22 -1.33
N GLN A 217 12.77 -9.24 -0.70
CA GLN A 217 11.80 -9.50 0.36
C GLN A 217 10.69 -8.45 0.36
N ALA A 218 9.44 -8.90 0.34
CA ALA A 218 8.30 -8.03 0.62
C ALA A 218 8.27 -7.65 2.11
N GLY A 219 7.83 -6.43 2.41
CA GLY A 219 7.81 -5.93 3.77
C GLY A 219 6.76 -4.84 4.02
N PRO A 220 6.35 -4.68 5.29
CA PRO A 220 5.35 -3.70 5.67
C PRO A 220 5.94 -2.29 5.70
N CYS A 221 5.14 -1.33 5.26
CA CYS A 221 5.41 0.09 5.32
C CYS A 221 4.20 0.80 5.96
N ALA A 222 4.45 1.77 6.83
CA ALA A 222 3.40 2.53 7.52
C ALA A 222 3.91 3.91 7.97
N ARG A 223 3.03 4.69 8.61
CA ARG A 223 3.42 5.96 9.28
C ARG A 223 3.87 5.79 10.73
N SER A 224 3.65 4.63 11.33
CA SER A 224 4.03 4.33 12.71
C SER A 224 4.65 2.94 12.83
N VAL A 225 5.48 2.73 13.86
CA VAL A 225 6.10 1.43 14.14
C VAL A 225 5.06 0.38 14.49
N LEU A 226 4.04 0.77 15.26
CA LEU A 226 2.94 -0.11 15.64
C LEU A 226 2.19 -0.62 14.40
N ASP A 227 1.83 0.27 13.48
CA ASP A 227 1.09 -0.09 12.27
C ASP A 227 1.92 -0.99 11.34
N ALA A 228 3.23 -0.74 11.21
CA ALA A 228 4.12 -1.61 10.45
C ALA A 228 4.23 -3.01 11.07
N ALA A 229 4.27 -3.10 12.40
CA ALA A 229 4.28 -4.38 13.12
C ALA A 229 2.95 -5.13 13.00
N LEU A 230 1.81 -4.42 13.08
CA LEU A 230 0.49 -5.00 12.85
C LEU A 230 0.39 -5.59 11.44
N LEU A 231 0.79 -4.82 10.42
CA LEU A 231 0.79 -5.27 9.04
C LEU A 231 1.74 -6.46 8.82
N HIS A 232 2.87 -6.54 9.55
CA HIS A 232 3.76 -7.69 9.48
C HIS A 232 3.12 -9.00 9.94
N SER A 233 2.14 -8.92 10.84
CA SER A 233 1.49 -10.11 11.41
C SER A 233 0.40 -10.72 10.52
N VAL A 234 0.05 -10.04 9.42
CA VAL A 234 -0.85 -10.50 8.35
C VAL A 234 -0.12 -11.39 7.35
#